data_AF-A0A6F9X0W9-F1
#
_entry.id   AF-A0A6F9X0W9-F1
#
_cell.length_a   1.000
_cell.length_b   1.000
_cell.length_c   1.000
_cell.angle_alpha   90.00
_cell.angle_beta   90.00
_cell.angle_gamma   90.00
#
_symmetry.space_group_name_H-M   'P 1'
#
loop_
_entity.id
_entity.type
_entity.pdbx_description
1 polymer ?
#
loop_
_entity_poly.entity_id
_entity_poly.type
_entity_poly.pdbx_seq_one_letter_code
_entity_poly.pdbx_strand_id
1 'polypeptide(L)'
;MGAVRCCDCCVEVSYTGNPGLNYQHLVADGLGGVKPPAAAVAASLATGVVANNNALTLTAKKAGADGNDITITLIDPPGNNVALSVDVVGRDINVTLATDGASAITSTAALVKAAIEASSAADLVTVAHTGASTGAAAVVAVAPTNLAGGTDASVGRPMFVLTKDTTAHTLVMCCP
;
A
#
# COMPACT_ATOMS: atom_id res chain seq x y z
N MET A 1 -44.16 22.63 0.72
CA MET A 1 -42.92 21.85 0.57
C MET A 1 -43.32 20.49 0.03
N GLY A 2 -43.26 20.33 -1.29
CA GLY A 2 -43.78 19.15 -1.98
C GLY A 2 -42.83 17.97 -1.82
N ALA A 3 -43.32 16.88 -1.23
CA ALA A 3 -42.61 15.62 -1.22
C ALA A 3 -42.44 15.13 -2.65
N VAL A 4 -41.20 15.06 -3.13
CA VAL A 4 -40.86 14.35 -4.37
C VAL A 4 -41.16 12.88 -4.10
N ARG A 5 -42.32 12.42 -4.55
CA ARG A 5 -42.64 10.99 -4.58
C ARG A 5 -41.79 10.34 -5.66
N CYS A 6 -40.62 9.84 -5.24
CA CYS A 6 -39.91 8.82 -6.00
C CYS A 6 -40.77 7.56 -6.04
N CYS A 7 -40.75 6.82 -7.16
CA CYS A 7 -41.42 5.52 -7.31
C CYS A 7 -41.18 4.61 -6.08
N ASP A 8 -42.18 3.78 -5.75
CA ASP A 8 -42.31 2.89 -4.57
C ASP A 8 -41.17 1.84 -4.34
N CYS A 9 -39.91 2.18 -4.54
CA CYS A 9 -38.74 1.36 -4.22
C CYS A 9 -37.67 2.18 -3.48
N CYS A 10 -38.10 3.08 -2.59
CA CYS A 10 -37.23 3.58 -1.52
C CYS A 10 -37.05 2.46 -0.50
N VAL A 11 -35.83 1.98 -0.34
CA VAL A 11 -35.49 1.01 0.71
C VAL A 11 -34.71 1.70 1.81
N GLU A 12 -35.08 1.41 3.05
CA GLU A 12 -34.28 1.75 4.22
C GLU A 12 -33.28 0.62 4.48
N VAL A 13 -32.01 0.97 4.54
CA VAL A 13 -30.92 0.01 4.73
C VAL A 13 -29.94 0.53 5.78
N SER A 14 -29.40 -0.37 6.61
CA SER A 14 -28.33 -0.02 7.52
C SER A 14 -27.06 0.35 6.75
N TYR A 15 -26.24 1.23 7.31
CA TYR A 15 -24.95 1.56 6.74
C TYR A 15 -23.82 1.50 7.76
N THR A 16 -22.62 1.25 7.25
CA THR A 16 -21.37 1.37 8.01
C THR A 16 -20.43 2.37 7.33
N GLY A 17 -19.49 2.92 8.11
CA GLY A 17 -18.61 3.98 7.64
C GLY A 17 -19.34 5.32 7.48
N ASN A 18 -18.89 6.15 6.54
CA ASN A 18 -19.43 7.50 6.35
C ASN A 18 -19.88 7.75 4.90
N PRO A 19 -20.97 7.12 4.44
CA PRO A 19 -21.55 7.40 3.13
C PRO A 19 -22.09 8.84 3.06
N GLY A 20 -22.09 9.43 1.87
CA GLY A 20 -22.57 10.78 1.59
C GLY A 20 -24.09 10.84 1.37
N LEU A 21 -24.58 11.96 0.85
CA LEU A 21 -25.93 12.12 0.29
C LEU A 21 -25.85 12.24 -1.24
N ASN A 22 -26.97 12.05 -1.93
CA ASN A 22 -27.12 12.10 -3.38
C ASN A 22 -26.41 10.94 -4.10
N TYR A 23 -26.00 11.17 -5.35
CA TYR A 23 -25.30 10.20 -6.20
C TYR A 23 -23.95 9.82 -5.60
N GLN A 24 -23.80 8.54 -5.27
CA GLN A 24 -22.54 7.99 -4.79
C GLN A 24 -22.42 6.51 -5.15
N HIS A 25 -21.22 5.96 -5.01
CA HIS A 25 -20.97 4.54 -5.17
C HIS A 25 -20.98 3.87 -3.80
N LEU A 26 -21.73 2.77 -3.66
CA LEU A 26 -21.81 1.97 -2.44
C LEU A 26 -21.57 0.48 -2.73
N VAL A 27 -21.06 -0.24 -1.75
CA VAL A 27 -20.90 -1.70 -1.78
C VAL A 27 -21.65 -2.33 -0.62
N ALA A 28 -21.98 -3.61 -0.73
CA ALA A 28 -22.52 -4.36 0.41
C ALA A 28 -21.49 -4.39 1.57
N ASP A 29 -21.96 -4.31 2.80
CA ASP A 29 -21.12 -4.42 3.99
C ASP A 29 -20.89 -5.86 4.47
N GLY A 30 -21.64 -6.83 3.94
CA GLY A 30 -21.60 -8.24 4.33
C GLY A 30 -22.50 -8.58 5.53
N LEU A 31 -23.21 -7.60 6.09
CA LEU A 31 -24.14 -7.72 7.22
C LEU A 31 -25.59 -7.37 6.81
N GLY A 32 -25.84 -7.22 5.52
CA GLY A 32 -27.14 -6.83 4.97
C GLY A 32 -27.30 -5.31 4.79
N GLY A 33 -26.26 -4.53 5.08
CA GLY A 33 -26.20 -3.09 4.87
C GLY A 33 -25.29 -2.68 3.72
N VAL A 34 -25.01 -1.37 3.65
CA VAL A 34 -24.14 -0.75 2.64
C VAL A 34 -23.01 0.06 3.27
N LYS A 35 -21.90 0.20 2.55
CA LYS A 35 -20.77 1.05 2.96
C LYS A 35 -20.12 1.75 1.76
N PRO A 36 -19.35 2.82 1.99
CA PRO A 36 -18.45 3.36 0.97
C PRO A 36 -17.50 2.28 0.45
N PRO A 37 -17.14 2.29 -0.84
CA PRO A 37 -16.12 1.39 -1.37
C PRO A 37 -14.80 1.59 -0.62
N ALA A 38 -14.10 0.50 -0.33
CA ALA A 38 -12.77 0.58 0.23
C ALA A 38 -11.82 1.18 -0.81
N ALA A 39 -10.95 2.10 -0.37
CA ALA A 39 -9.86 2.61 -1.19
C ALA A 39 -8.84 1.49 -1.46
N ALA A 40 -8.11 1.60 -2.57
CA ALA A 40 -6.99 0.71 -2.82
C ALA A 40 -5.91 0.89 -1.75
N VAL A 41 -5.32 -0.21 -1.30
CA VAL A 41 -4.22 -0.23 -0.34
C VAL A 41 -2.93 -0.58 -1.07
N ALA A 42 -1.86 0.15 -0.78
CA ALA A 42 -0.54 -0.14 -1.33
C ALA A 42 0.10 -1.33 -0.60
N ALA A 43 0.71 -2.22 -1.39
CA ALA A 43 1.53 -3.29 -0.84
C ALA A 43 2.77 -2.70 -0.15
N SER A 44 3.24 -3.33 0.92
CA SER A 44 4.44 -2.90 1.62
C SER A 44 5.26 -4.09 2.10
N LEU A 45 6.55 -3.85 2.32
CA LEU A 45 7.47 -4.80 2.92
C LEU A 45 8.36 -4.06 3.92
N ALA A 46 8.45 -4.57 5.14
CA ALA A 46 9.46 -4.14 6.09
C ALA A 46 10.62 -5.14 6.08
N THR A 47 11.84 -4.62 6.05
CA THR A 47 13.08 -5.39 6.14
C THR A 47 13.92 -4.86 7.31
N GLY A 48 14.86 -5.68 7.78
CA GLY A 48 15.77 -5.30 8.87
C GLY A 48 15.10 -5.25 10.25
N VAL A 49 15.79 -4.63 11.21
CA VAL A 49 15.36 -4.55 12.62
C VAL A 49 15.48 -3.12 13.10
N VAL A 50 14.38 -2.55 13.62
CA VAL A 50 14.31 -1.13 14.03
C VAL A 50 15.37 -0.83 15.08
N ALA A 51 15.52 -1.71 16.08
CA ALA A 51 16.50 -1.57 17.15
C ALA A 51 17.96 -1.56 16.64
N ASN A 52 18.22 -2.14 15.47
CA ASN A 52 19.55 -2.18 14.87
C ASN A 52 19.81 -1.00 13.94
N ASN A 53 18.86 -0.06 13.76
CA ASN A 53 18.97 1.07 12.82
C ASN A 53 19.21 0.66 11.36
N ASN A 54 18.79 -0.54 10.96
CA ASN A 54 18.85 -1.02 9.59
C ASN A 54 17.47 -1.35 9.00
N ALA A 55 16.39 -0.94 9.68
CA ALA A 55 15.05 -1.21 9.19
C ALA A 55 14.59 -0.24 8.11
N LEU A 56 14.02 -0.81 7.04
CA LEU A 56 13.47 -0.12 5.88
C LEU A 56 12.06 -0.65 5.58
N THR A 57 11.14 0.27 5.31
CA THR A 57 9.81 -0.02 4.79
C THR A 57 9.75 0.42 3.33
N LEU A 58 9.55 -0.54 2.44
CA LEU A 58 9.25 -0.32 1.04
C LEU A 58 7.74 -0.33 0.87
N THR A 59 7.19 0.63 0.13
CA THR A 59 5.76 0.72 -0.16
C THR A 59 5.57 0.88 -1.67
N ALA A 60 4.65 0.12 -2.26
CA ALA A 60 4.32 0.26 -3.67
C ALA A 60 3.76 1.67 -3.94
N LYS A 61 4.25 2.31 -5.00
CA LYS A 61 3.82 3.67 -5.38
C LYS A 61 2.38 3.69 -5.88
N LYS A 62 1.99 2.63 -6.62
CA LYS A 62 0.60 2.39 -7.03
C LYS A 62 -0.08 1.49 -6.00
N ALA A 63 -1.18 1.97 -5.42
CA ALA A 63 -2.05 1.15 -4.59
C ALA A 63 -2.80 0.11 -5.43
N GLY A 64 -3.06 -1.07 -4.86
CA GLY A 64 -3.72 -2.18 -5.52
C GLY A 64 -3.03 -3.52 -5.31
N ALA A 65 -3.70 -4.59 -5.73
CA ALA A 65 -3.20 -5.95 -5.64
C ALA A 65 -1.95 -6.19 -6.51
N ASP A 66 -1.83 -5.45 -7.63
CA ASP A 66 -0.65 -5.47 -8.51
C ASP A 66 0.66 -5.19 -7.77
N GLY A 67 0.62 -4.41 -6.68
CA GLY A 67 1.81 -4.07 -5.90
C GLY A 67 2.43 -5.28 -5.19
N ASN A 68 1.67 -6.38 -5.02
CA ASN A 68 2.16 -7.61 -4.41
C ASN A 68 3.06 -8.43 -5.37
N ASP A 69 3.07 -8.09 -6.66
CA ASP A 69 3.97 -8.71 -7.65
C ASP A 69 5.34 -8.04 -7.69
N ILE A 70 5.55 -6.94 -6.95
CA ILE A 70 6.85 -6.30 -6.82
C ILE A 70 7.70 -7.10 -5.85
N THR A 71 8.87 -7.53 -6.30
CA THR A 71 9.82 -8.31 -5.50
C THR A 71 11.07 -7.48 -5.25
N ILE A 72 11.60 -7.54 -4.02
CA ILE A 72 12.85 -6.89 -3.64
C ILE A 72 13.83 -7.95 -3.15
N THR A 73 15.08 -7.84 -3.63
CA THR A 73 16.19 -8.69 -3.23
C THR A 73 17.36 -7.82 -2.79
N LEU A 74 17.90 -8.08 -1.60
CA LEU A 74 19.14 -7.47 -1.13
C LEU A 74 20.24 -8.53 -1.23
N ILE A 75 21.11 -8.38 -2.20
CA ILE A 75 22.12 -9.37 -2.59
C ILE A 75 23.44 -9.03 -1.89
N ASP A 76 24.01 -10.02 -1.19
CA ASP A 76 25.40 -9.99 -0.76
C ASP A 76 26.29 -10.54 -1.89
N PRO A 77 27.08 -9.70 -2.58
CA PRO A 77 27.87 -10.15 -3.71
C PRO A 77 29.10 -10.94 -3.25
N PRO A 78 29.47 -12.03 -3.96
CA PRO A 78 30.71 -12.73 -3.70
C PRO A 78 31.89 -11.89 -4.21
N GLY A 79 32.47 -11.06 -3.35
CA GLY A 79 33.62 -10.25 -3.70
C GLY A 79 34.03 -9.22 -2.65
N ASN A 80 35.22 -8.67 -2.83
CA ASN A 80 35.78 -7.59 -2.01
C ASN A 80 35.59 -6.28 -2.77
N ASN A 81 35.37 -5.19 -2.04
CA ASN A 81 35.25 -3.85 -2.61
C ASN A 81 34.18 -3.71 -3.69
N VAL A 82 33.07 -4.46 -3.58
CA VAL A 82 31.95 -4.34 -4.51
C VAL A 82 31.20 -3.04 -4.25
N ALA A 83 30.80 -2.33 -5.31
CA ALA A 83 30.01 -1.11 -5.20
C ALA A 83 28.51 -1.39 -5.06
N LEU A 84 27.80 -0.51 -4.36
CA LEU A 84 26.33 -0.55 -4.27
C LEU A 84 25.72 -0.28 -5.65
N SER A 85 24.84 -1.15 -6.09
CA SER A 85 24.13 -1.02 -7.37
C SER A 85 22.68 -1.46 -7.23
N VAL A 86 21.80 -0.86 -8.01
CA VAL A 86 20.38 -1.22 -8.09
C VAL A 86 20.04 -1.51 -9.54
N ASP A 87 19.50 -2.70 -9.77
CA ASP A 87 18.99 -3.12 -11.07
C ASP A 87 17.50 -3.44 -10.96
N VAL A 88 16.73 -3.13 -12.00
CA VAL A 88 15.29 -3.37 -12.04
C VAL A 88 14.93 -4.11 -13.32
N VAL A 89 14.44 -5.34 -13.16
CA VAL A 89 14.00 -6.19 -14.27
C VAL A 89 12.49 -6.35 -14.18
N GLY A 90 11.76 -5.53 -14.93
CA GLY A 90 10.29 -5.53 -14.90
C GLY A 90 9.74 -5.03 -13.55
N ARG A 91 9.44 -5.96 -12.64
CA ARG A 91 8.96 -5.70 -11.27
C ARG A 91 9.91 -6.20 -10.17
N ASP A 92 11.01 -6.82 -10.56
CA ASP A 92 12.04 -7.31 -9.65
C ASP A 92 13.06 -6.21 -9.42
N ILE A 93 13.27 -5.84 -8.15
CA ILE A 93 14.27 -4.87 -7.72
C ILE A 93 15.41 -5.64 -7.07
N ASN A 94 16.58 -5.61 -7.72
CA ASN A 94 17.79 -6.29 -7.28
C ASN A 94 18.80 -5.26 -6.78
N VAL A 95 18.97 -5.19 -5.46
CA VAL A 95 19.94 -4.30 -4.82
C VAL A 95 21.18 -5.12 -4.48
N THR A 96 22.29 -4.86 -5.18
CA THR A 96 23.59 -5.43 -4.85
C THR A 96 24.27 -4.58 -3.80
N LEU A 97 24.54 -5.16 -2.63
CA LEU A 97 25.11 -4.43 -1.50
C LEU A 97 26.61 -4.21 -1.68
N ALA A 98 27.09 -3.05 -1.27
CA ALA A 98 28.52 -2.76 -1.25
C ALA A 98 29.26 -3.57 -0.19
N THR A 99 30.44 -4.08 -0.53
CA THR A 99 31.33 -4.81 0.37
C THR A 99 32.68 -4.11 0.52
N ASP A 100 33.37 -4.30 1.64
CA ASP A 100 34.72 -3.79 1.86
C ASP A 100 35.82 -4.76 1.41
N GLY A 101 37.07 -4.44 1.73
CA GLY A 101 38.24 -5.26 1.43
C GLY A 101 38.27 -6.62 2.16
N ALA A 102 37.38 -6.85 3.12
CA ALA A 102 37.20 -8.11 3.84
C ALA A 102 35.88 -8.82 3.45
N SER A 103 35.21 -8.36 2.38
CA SER A 103 33.88 -8.84 1.96
C SER A 103 32.77 -8.59 2.98
N ALA A 104 32.95 -7.67 3.92
CA ALA A 104 31.89 -7.28 4.84
C ALA A 104 30.96 -6.25 4.19
N ILE A 105 29.65 -6.42 4.35
CA ILE A 105 28.65 -5.47 3.85
C ILE A 105 28.82 -4.12 4.54
N THR A 106 28.99 -3.07 3.74
CA THR A 106 29.10 -1.67 4.22
C THR A 106 27.90 -0.81 3.84
N SER A 107 26.99 -1.32 3.02
CA SER A 107 25.78 -0.61 2.63
C SER A 107 24.85 -0.43 3.82
N THR A 108 24.69 0.82 4.26
CA THR A 108 23.74 1.18 5.31
C THR A 108 22.33 1.28 4.76
N ALA A 109 21.32 1.18 5.62
CA ALA A 109 19.92 1.35 5.22
C ALA A 109 19.67 2.74 4.57
N ALA A 110 20.37 3.78 5.01
CA ALA A 110 20.31 5.10 4.39
C ALA A 110 20.90 5.11 2.97
N LEU A 111 22.03 4.43 2.74
CA LEU A 111 22.62 4.30 1.41
C LEU A 111 21.73 3.49 0.46
N VAL A 112 21.15 2.39 0.94
CA VAL A 112 20.20 1.58 0.15
C VAL A 112 18.97 2.38 -0.22
N LYS A 113 18.38 3.13 0.73
CA LYS A 113 17.26 4.04 0.45
C LYS A 113 17.62 5.02 -0.65
N ALA A 114 18.75 5.72 -0.51
CA ALA A 114 19.18 6.72 -1.49
C ALA A 114 19.45 6.10 -2.88
N ALA A 115 20.02 4.90 -2.93
CA ALA A 115 20.28 4.19 -4.18
C ALA A 115 18.98 3.77 -4.88
N ILE A 116 17.98 3.28 -4.14
CA ILE A 116 16.66 2.93 -4.69
C ILE A 116 15.97 4.18 -5.24
N GLU A 117 15.97 5.28 -4.47
CA GLU A 117 15.36 6.55 -4.87
C GLU A 117 16.03 7.22 -6.08
N ALA A 118 17.32 6.95 -6.30
CA ALA A 118 18.07 7.45 -7.45
C ALA A 118 17.94 6.56 -8.71
N SER A 119 17.28 5.40 -8.60
CA SER A 119 17.13 4.43 -9.69
C SER A 119 15.71 4.40 -10.27
N SER A 120 15.48 3.61 -11.32
CA SER A 120 14.14 3.35 -11.86
C SER A 120 13.20 2.63 -10.88
N ALA A 121 13.73 2.05 -9.79
CA ALA A 121 12.91 1.46 -8.73
C ALA A 121 12.00 2.49 -8.05
N ALA A 122 12.38 3.78 -8.07
CA ALA A 122 11.58 4.89 -7.53
C ALA A 122 10.23 5.10 -8.25
N ASP A 123 10.05 4.51 -9.43
CA ASP A 123 8.77 4.50 -10.14
C ASP A 123 7.82 3.40 -9.63
N LEU A 124 8.38 2.35 -9.04
CA LEU A 124 7.62 1.20 -8.52
C LEU A 124 7.35 1.33 -7.02
N VAL A 125 8.33 1.80 -6.24
CA VAL A 125 8.26 1.82 -4.78
C VAL A 125 8.76 3.14 -4.19
N THR A 126 8.26 3.46 -3.01
CA THR A 126 8.82 4.46 -2.09
C THR A 126 9.49 3.75 -0.93
N VAL A 127 10.60 4.30 -0.43
CA VAL A 127 11.37 3.69 0.67
C VAL A 127 11.48 4.67 1.82
N ALA A 128 11.20 4.20 3.03
CA ALA A 128 11.34 4.97 4.25
C ALA A 128 12.04 4.15 5.34
N HIS A 129 12.62 4.82 6.33
CA HIS A 129 13.07 4.14 7.54
C HIS A 129 11.86 3.66 8.35
N THR A 130 11.91 2.42 8.85
CA THR A 130 10.81 1.89 9.66
C THR A 130 10.89 2.46 11.07
N GLY A 131 9.81 3.12 11.50
CA GLY A 131 9.69 3.64 12.87
C GLY A 131 10.81 4.61 13.24
N ALA A 132 11.52 4.33 14.33
CA ALA A 132 12.62 5.16 14.85
C ALA A 132 14.02 4.78 14.30
N SER A 133 14.08 3.88 13.31
CA SER A 133 15.35 3.46 12.70
C SER A 133 16.05 4.67 12.06
N THR A 134 17.31 4.90 12.39
CA THR A 134 18.09 6.01 11.81
C THR A 134 18.69 5.70 10.44
N GLY A 135 18.67 4.43 10.04
CA GLY A 135 19.28 3.96 8.79
C GLY A 135 20.81 3.92 8.80
N ALA A 136 21.45 4.11 9.95
CA ALA A 136 22.90 4.24 10.07
C ALA A 136 23.66 2.89 10.02
N ALA A 137 22.98 1.78 10.26
CA ALA A 137 23.62 0.46 10.28
C ALA A 137 23.55 -0.25 8.94
N ALA A 138 24.49 -1.17 8.73
CA ALA A 138 24.53 -2.04 7.56
C ALA A 138 23.24 -2.89 7.47
N VAL A 139 22.70 -3.00 6.27
CA VAL A 139 21.59 -3.90 5.99
C VAL A 139 22.09 -5.34 5.92
N VAL A 140 21.17 -6.27 6.13
CA VAL A 140 21.42 -7.71 5.95
C VAL A 140 20.89 -8.11 4.58
N ALA A 141 21.53 -9.08 3.93
CA ALA A 141 21.01 -9.67 2.71
C ALA A 141 19.60 -10.26 2.94
N VAL A 142 18.73 -10.10 1.95
CA VAL A 142 17.35 -10.57 1.98
C VAL A 142 17.09 -11.28 0.67
N ALA A 143 16.66 -12.54 0.79
CA ALA A 143 16.22 -13.33 -0.36
C ALA A 143 15.04 -12.65 -1.08
N PRO A 144 14.77 -12.99 -2.35
CA PRO A 144 13.69 -12.39 -3.11
C PRO A 144 12.37 -12.46 -2.34
N THR A 145 11.85 -11.31 -1.95
CA THR A 145 10.64 -11.21 -1.12
C THR A 145 9.66 -10.26 -1.77
N ASN A 146 8.41 -10.71 -1.88
CA ASN A 146 7.34 -9.90 -2.44
C ASN A 146 6.84 -8.88 -1.42
N LEU A 147 6.41 -7.72 -1.91
CA LEU A 147 5.57 -6.84 -1.13
C LEU A 147 4.23 -7.52 -0.83
N ALA A 148 3.59 -7.15 0.28
CA ALA A 148 2.35 -7.77 0.70
C ALA A 148 1.33 -6.74 1.21
N GLY A 149 0.06 -7.17 1.29
CA GLY A 149 -1.03 -6.36 1.83
C GLY A 149 -1.63 -5.35 0.86
N GLY A 150 -1.22 -5.36 -0.42
CA GLY A 150 -1.86 -4.55 -1.45
C GLY A 150 -3.24 -5.10 -1.81
N THR A 151 -4.26 -4.24 -1.84
CA THR A 151 -5.62 -4.61 -2.21
C THR A 151 -6.22 -3.57 -3.15
N ASP A 152 -6.99 -4.02 -4.13
CA ASP A 152 -7.68 -3.10 -5.05
C ASP A 152 -8.81 -2.34 -4.37
N ALA A 153 -9.17 -1.20 -4.96
CA ALA A 153 -10.36 -0.48 -4.54
C ALA A 153 -11.60 -1.34 -4.82
N SER A 154 -12.54 -1.35 -3.87
CA SER A 154 -13.83 -2.00 -4.12
C SER A 154 -14.61 -1.22 -5.17
N VAL A 155 -15.18 -1.91 -6.16
CA VAL A 155 -16.03 -1.26 -7.16
C VAL A 155 -17.44 -1.11 -6.61
N GLY A 156 -17.78 0.10 -6.20
CA GLY A 156 -19.14 0.43 -5.75
C GLY A 156 -20.14 0.54 -6.90
N ARG A 157 -21.40 0.23 -6.61
CA ARG A 157 -22.53 0.41 -7.52
C ARG A 157 -23.12 1.81 -7.33
N PRO A 158 -23.55 2.48 -8.40
CA PRO A 158 -24.19 3.79 -8.28
C PRO A 158 -25.53 3.66 -7.56
N MET A 159 -25.70 4.45 -6.50
CA MET A 159 -26.92 4.54 -5.70
C MET A 159 -27.26 6.01 -5.45
N PHE A 160 -28.57 6.32 -5.42
CA PHE A 160 -29.04 7.64 -5.01
C PHE A 160 -29.51 7.60 -3.55
N VAL A 161 -28.78 8.28 -2.67
CA VAL A 161 -29.09 8.35 -1.24
C VAL A 161 -29.89 9.62 -0.95
N LEU A 162 -31.13 9.44 -0.51
CA LEU A 162 -32.09 10.52 -0.25
C LEU A 162 -31.85 11.14 1.12
N THR A 163 -31.74 10.30 2.14
CA THR A 163 -31.56 10.71 3.53
C THR A 163 -30.57 9.79 4.24
N LYS A 164 -29.96 10.32 5.30
CA LYS A 164 -29.03 9.62 6.17
C LYS A 164 -29.39 9.91 7.62
N ASP A 165 -29.72 8.88 8.37
CA ASP A 165 -29.89 8.96 9.81
C ASP A 165 -28.59 8.51 10.49
N THR A 166 -27.85 9.48 11.04
CA THR A 166 -26.60 9.22 11.75
C THR A 166 -26.78 8.61 13.14
N THR A 167 -27.99 8.69 13.69
CA THR A 167 -28.32 8.12 14.99
C THR A 167 -28.69 6.65 14.82
N ALA A 168 -29.61 6.34 13.91
CA ALA A 168 -30.03 4.98 13.59
C ALA A 168 -29.03 4.22 12.70
N HIS A 169 -28.07 4.91 12.09
CA HIS A 169 -27.15 4.36 11.09
C HIS A 169 -27.88 3.73 9.90
N THR A 170 -28.93 4.41 9.40
CA THR A 170 -29.72 3.99 8.23
C THR A 170 -29.69 5.03 7.10
N LEU A 171 -29.84 4.54 5.87
CA LEU A 171 -30.01 5.33 4.66
C LEU A 171 -31.36 5.01 4.04
N VAL A 172 -32.03 6.01 3.48
CA VAL A 172 -33.11 5.78 2.51
C VAL A 172 -32.53 5.97 1.12
N MET A 173 -32.57 4.91 0.31
CA MET A 173 -32.01 4.90 -1.03
C MET A 173 -33.04 4.48 -2.07
N CYS A 174 -32.97 5.09 -3.25
CA CYS A 174 -33.72 4.62 -4.42
C CYS A 174 -32.85 3.67 -5.24
N CYS A 175 -33.46 2.59 -5.71
CA CYS A 175 -32.92 1.84 -6.84
C CYS A 175 -32.92 2.77 -8.08
N PRO A 176 -31.83 2.84 -8.87
CA PRO A 176 -31.86 3.49 -10.17
C PRO A 176 -32.85 2.80 -11.13
#